data_AF-A0A919AC48-F1
#
_entry.id   AF-A0A919AC48-F1
#
_cell.length_a   1.000
_cell.length_b   1.000
_cell.length_c   1.000
_cell.angle_alpha   90.00
_cell.angle_beta   90.00
_cell.angle_gamma   90.00
#
_symmetry.space_group_name_H-M   'P 1'
#
loop_
_entity.id
_entity.type
_entity.pdbx_description
1 polymer ?
#
loop_
_entity_poly.entity_id
_entity_poly.type
_entity_poly.pdbx_seq_one_letter_code
_entity_poly.pdbx_strand_id
1 'polypeptide(L)'
;MLPILEGTVPVMKSTTRGTLAVVVAGVAAAVGAATATPAAAVGAVPVPLPLGGAETALGMKLPKVGGELPVPTTGTPGGPRFVRGRLLPQDVVPRLPVHGGLPGLDARAPLAHVLDDGFDHVAVDAPVSDVRALAPGLAADGPLTAPKPGNAGLPGLKLPELGVLGPVLRTAPTADLTAGPGL
;
A
#
# COMPACT_ATOMS: atom_id res chain seq x y z
N MET A 1 42.53 79.97 -12.41
CA MET A 1 43.63 79.05 -12.74
C MET A 1 43.11 77.64 -12.46
N LEU A 2 42.74 76.90 -13.50
CA LEU A 2 42.44 75.46 -13.45
C LEU A 2 43.79 74.70 -13.48
N PRO A 3 43.90 73.44 -12.97
CA PRO A 3 43.43 72.29 -13.76
C PRO A 3 42.88 71.06 -12.99
N ILE A 4 41.98 70.36 -13.68
CA ILE A 4 41.71 68.90 -13.86
C ILE A 4 42.62 67.89 -13.11
N LEU A 5 42.02 66.91 -12.39
CA LEU A 5 42.16 65.45 -12.65
C LEU A 5 41.16 64.57 -11.87
N GLU A 6 40.77 63.49 -12.53
CA GLU A 6 39.79 62.43 -12.19
C GLU A 6 40.10 61.61 -10.93
N GLY A 7 39.07 60.90 -10.41
CA GLY A 7 39.33 59.74 -9.54
C GLY A 7 38.14 59.23 -8.72
N THR A 8 37.23 58.50 -9.36
CA THR A 8 36.66 57.22 -8.91
C THR A 8 36.04 57.06 -7.50
N VAL A 9 34.72 56.85 -7.53
CA VAL A 9 33.79 56.25 -6.55
C VAL A 9 34.38 55.12 -5.69
N PRO A 10 34.14 55.14 -4.35
CA PRO A 10 34.01 53.91 -3.58
C PRO A 10 32.57 53.74 -3.08
N VAL A 11 31.71 53.16 -3.92
CA VAL A 11 30.48 52.50 -3.47
C VAL A 11 30.87 51.07 -3.15
N MET A 12 31.10 50.81 -1.87
CA MET A 12 31.01 49.47 -1.32
C MET A 12 29.63 49.33 -0.67
N LYS A 13 28.72 48.59 -1.34
CA LYS A 13 27.58 47.94 -0.68
C LYS A 13 27.58 46.48 -1.09
N SER A 14 28.39 45.70 -0.38
CA SER A 14 28.28 44.24 -0.35
C SER A 14 27.05 43.90 0.48
N THR A 15 26.00 43.39 -0.14
CA THR A 15 24.86 42.78 0.57
C THR A 15 24.54 41.45 -0.10
N THR A 16 25.47 40.50 0.06
CA THR A 16 25.30 39.11 -0.39
C THR A 16 25.67 38.14 0.74
N ARG A 17 25.04 38.30 1.90
CA ARG A 17 25.23 37.39 3.05
C ARG A 17 23.94 36.84 3.66
N GLY A 18 22.78 37.07 3.04
CA GLY A 18 21.48 36.63 3.57
C GLY A 18 20.91 35.34 2.97
N THR A 19 21.29 34.97 1.74
CA THR A 19 20.52 33.98 0.94
C THR A 19 21.04 32.55 0.99
N LEU A 20 22.25 32.28 1.51
CA LEU A 20 22.79 30.92 1.60
C LEU A 20 22.35 30.16 2.86
N ALA A 21 22.00 30.85 3.95
CA ALA A 21 21.62 30.21 5.21
C ALA A 21 20.23 29.53 5.14
N VAL A 22 19.32 30.03 4.31
CA VAL A 22 17.96 29.48 4.16
C VAL A 22 17.95 28.18 3.34
N VAL A 23 18.83 28.07 2.34
CA VAL A 23 18.91 26.89 1.47
C VAL A 23 19.46 25.68 2.25
N VAL A 24 20.40 25.87 3.16
CA VAL A 24 20.97 24.77 3.97
C VAL A 24 20.00 24.31 5.07
N ALA A 25 19.20 25.21 5.64
CA ALA A 25 18.16 24.83 6.60
C ALA A 25 16.97 24.09 5.94
N GLY A 26 16.63 24.40 4.68
CA GLY A 26 15.56 23.73 3.93
C GLY A 26 15.88 22.28 3.54
N VAL A 27 17.14 21.97 3.24
CA VAL A 27 17.55 20.60 2.85
C VAL A 27 17.59 19.66 4.07
N ALA A 28 17.88 20.17 5.27
CA ALA A 28 17.85 19.35 6.49
C ALA A 28 16.42 18.98 6.93
N ALA A 29 15.44 19.88 6.76
CA ALA A 29 14.04 19.60 7.11
C ALA A 29 13.34 18.68 6.09
N ALA A 30 13.72 18.75 4.80
CA ALA A 30 13.14 17.89 3.76
C ALA A 30 13.68 16.44 3.79
N VAL A 31 14.88 16.20 4.34
CA VAL A 31 15.46 14.85 4.46
C VAL A 31 15.21 14.26 5.86
N GLY A 32 15.11 15.10 6.90
CA GLY A 32 14.92 14.68 8.29
C GLY A 32 13.51 14.20 8.66
N ALA A 33 12.48 14.61 7.92
CA ALA A 33 11.11 14.13 8.14
C ALA A 33 10.77 12.83 7.37
N ALA A 34 11.68 12.33 6.54
CA ALA A 34 11.41 11.24 5.60
C ALA A 34 12.00 9.86 5.99
N THR A 35 12.73 9.69 7.11
CA THR A 35 13.54 8.46 7.28
C THR A 35 13.57 7.79 8.66
N ALA A 36 12.73 8.12 9.64
CA ALA A 36 12.81 7.44 10.95
C ALA A 36 11.51 7.19 11.70
N THR A 37 10.39 7.01 11.00
CA THR A 37 9.24 6.32 11.61
C THR A 37 9.40 4.84 11.30
N PRO A 38 9.46 3.93 12.28
CA PRO A 38 9.49 2.50 12.00
C PRO A 38 8.29 2.17 11.11
N ALA A 39 8.53 1.55 9.96
CA ALA A 39 7.50 1.07 9.03
C ALA A 39 6.53 0.03 9.64
N ALA A 40 6.67 -0.26 10.93
CA ALA A 40 5.74 -1.05 11.73
C ALA A 40 4.50 -0.26 12.20
N ALA A 41 4.48 1.07 12.08
CA ALA A 41 3.40 1.90 12.63
C ALA A 41 2.45 2.52 11.57
N VAL A 42 2.77 2.42 10.28
CA VAL A 42 1.93 2.96 9.21
C VAL A 42 1.43 1.78 8.37
N GLY A 43 0.13 1.49 8.43
CA GLY A 43 -0.49 0.34 7.74
C GLY A 43 -0.36 0.39 6.21
N ALA A 44 -0.03 1.55 5.63
CA ALA A 44 0.25 1.73 4.21
C ALA A 44 1.27 2.85 3.96
N VAL A 45 2.09 2.69 2.92
CA VAL A 45 3.10 3.67 2.50
C VAL A 45 2.56 4.46 1.30
N PRO A 46 2.44 5.80 1.40
CA PRO A 46 2.07 6.64 0.25
C PRO A 46 3.14 6.60 -0.85
N VAL A 47 2.71 6.37 -2.09
CA VAL A 47 3.56 6.36 -3.28
C VAL A 47 3.05 7.43 -4.25
N PRO A 48 3.66 8.64 -4.25
CA PRO A 48 3.29 9.69 -5.21
C PRO A 48 3.82 9.37 -6.60
N LEU A 49 2.98 9.49 -7.64
CA LEU A 49 3.41 9.37 -9.03
C LEU A 49 3.81 10.75 -9.59
N PRO A 50 5.04 10.93 -10.09
CA PRO A 50 5.53 12.23 -10.56
C PRO A 50 4.98 12.57 -11.94
N LEU A 51 3.76 13.09 -12.02
CA LEU A 51 3.13 13.51 -13.28
C LEU A 51 3.42 14.98 -13.65
N GLY A 52 3.98 15.78 -12.73
CA GLY A 52 4.25 17.21 -12.95
C GLY A 52 5.30 17.52 -14.03
N GLY A 53 6.19 16.58 -14.34
CA GLY A 53 7.14 16.73 -15.44
C GLY A 53 6.46 16.72 -16.82
N ALA A 54 5.40 15.94 -16.96
CA ALA A 54 4.61 15.88 -18.19
C ALA A 54 3.67 17.10 -18.31
N GLU A 55 3.13 17.63 -17.22
CA GLU A 55 2.32 18.87 -17.22
C GLU A 55 3.11 20.05 -17.79
N THR A 56 4.37 20.17 -17.37
CA THR A 56 5.27 21.24 -17.79
C THR A 56 5.64 21.13 -19.28
N ALA A 57 5.75 19.90 -19.80
CA ALA A 57 6.09 19.65 -21.20
C ALA A 57 4.89 19.78 -22.16
N LEU A 58 3.69 19.42 -21.70
CA LEU A 58 2.45 19.40 -22.51
C LEU A 58 1.61 20.67 -22.35
N GLY A 59 1.94 21.57 -21.39
CA GLY A 59 1.24 22.84 -21.19
C GLY A 59 -0.21 22.69 -20.73
N MET A 60 -0.57 21.52 -20.19
CA MET A 60 -1.93 21.16 -19.78
C MET A 60 -1.94 20.55 -18.39
N LYS A 61 -3.03 20.73 -17.65
CA LYS A 61 -3.23 20.14 -16.32
C LYS A 61 -3.44 18.63 -16.49
N LEU A 62 -2.58 17.80 -15.90
CA LEU A 62 -2.70 16.34 -15.97
C LEU A 62 -3.49 15.81 -14.77
N PRO A 63 -4.05 14.59 -14.87
CA PRO A 63 -4.66 13.94 -13.73
C PRO A 63 -3.63 13.74 -12.61
N LYS A 64 -4.05 13.94 -11.36
CA LYS A 64 -3.25 13.58 -10.19
C LYS A 64 -3.55 12.14 -9.83
N VAL A 65 -2.50 11.35 -9.60
CA VAL A 65 -2.64 9.94 -9.20
C VAL A 65 -1.71 9.66 -8.01
N GLY A 66 -2.29 9.23 -6.91
CA GLY A 66 -1.61 8.74 -5.72
C GLY A 66 -1.93 7.27 -5.49
N GLY A 67 -0.95 6.50 -5.03
CA GLY A 67 -1.17 5.12 -4.58
C GLY A 67 -0.78 4.96 -3.12
N GLU A 68 -1.37 3.99 -2.45
CA GLU A 68 -0.97 3.58 -1.10
C GLU A 68 -0.63 2.08 -1.11
N LEU A 69 0.54 1.71 -0.60
CA LEU A 69 0.99 0.31 -0.58
C LEU A 69 0.97 -0.25 0.85
N PRO A 70 0.08 -1.20 1.17
CA PRO A 70 0.02 -1.82 2.47
C PRO A 70 1.15 -2.84 2.70
N VAL A 71 1.61 -2.93 3.95
CA VAL A 71 2.68 -3.84 4.35
C VAL A 71 2.09 -5.18 4.83
N PRO A 72 2.46 -6.32 4.21
CA PRO A 72 2.00 -7.63 4.70
C PRO A 72 2.68 -7.99 6.02
N THR A 73 1.90 -8.50 6.97
CA THR A 73 2.34 -8.99 8.28
C THR A 73 1.91 -10.44 8.47
N THR A 74 2.77 -11.25 9.07
CA THR A 74 2.45 -12.64 9.40
C THR A 74 1.76 -12.72 10.76
N GLY A 75 0.70 -13.53 10.83
CA GLY A 75 0.03 -13.86 12.07
C GLY A 75 0.60 -15.11 12.73
N THR A 76 0.10 -15.44 13.91
CA THR A 76 0.44 -16.68 14.60
C THR A 76 -0.31 -17.87 13.99
N PRO A 77 0.38 -18.97 13.61
CA PRO A 77 -0.27 -20.18 13.13
C PRO A 77 -1.29 -20.75 14.12
N GLY A 78 -2.47 -21.09 13.62
CA GLY A 78 -3.48 -21.80 14.41
C GLY A 78 -3.07 -23.25 14.63
N GLY A 79 -3.12 -23.72 15.88
CA GLY A 79 -2.84 -25.10 16.23
C GLY A 79 -3.91 -26.10 15.75
N PRO A 80 -3.66 -27.40 15.92
CA PRO A 80 -4.56 -28.46 15.47
C PRO A 80 -5.94 -28.35 16.10
N ARG A 81 -7.00 -28.43 15.28
CA ARG A 81 -8.40 -28.42 15.72
C ARG A 81 -9.04 -29.79 15.56
N PHE A 82 -9.56 -30.34 16.66
CA PHE A 82 -10.34 -31.57 16.64
C PHE A 82 -11.78 -31.28 16.27
N VAL A 83 -12.29 -32.00 15.27
CA VAL A 83 -13.68 -31.88 14.81
C VAL A 83 -14.39 -33.21 14.99
N ARG A 84 -15.69 -33.14 15.30
CA ARG A 84 -16.52 -34.34 15.48
C ARG A 84 -16.51 -35.17 14.19
N GLY A 85 -16.35 -36.48 14.33
CA GLY A 85 -16.33 -37.43 13.21
C GLY A 85 -14.98 -37.61 12.53
N ARG A 86 -13.91 -36.98 13.03
CA ARG A 86 -12.53 -37.27 12.62
C ARG A 86 -11.69 -37.72 13.80
N LEU A 87 -10.81 -38.71 13.56
CA LEU A 87 -9.85 -39.19 14.55
C LEU A 87 -8.61 -38.29 14.63
N LEU A 88 -8.24 -37.68 13.50
CA LEU A 88 -7.13 -36.73 13.43
C LEU A 88 -7.66 -35.28 13.36
N PRO A 89 -6.89 -34.30 13.85
CA PRO A 89 -7.20 -32.89 13.69
C PRO A 89 -7.30 -32.49 12.21
N GLN A 90 -8.14 -31.48 11.92
CA GLN A 90 -8.30 -30.97 10.55
C GLN A 90 -7.07 -30.22 10.02
N ASP A 91 -6.23 -29.69 10.92
CA ASP A 91 -5.04 -28.87 10.63
C ASP A 91 -3.81 -29.50 11.30
N VAL A 92 -3.39 -30.67 10.82
CA VAL A 92 -2.23 -31.40 11.40
C VAL A 92 -0.94 -30.60 11.22
N VAL A 93 -0.81 -29.89 10.09
CA VAL A 93 0.21 -28.86 9.91
C VAL A 93 -0.43 -27.48 10.08
N PRO A 94 0.03 -26.67 11.04
CA PRO A 94 -0.49 -25.33 11.26
C PRO A 94 -0.43 -24.48 9.98
N ARG A 95 -1.54 -23.82 9.66
CA ARG A 95 -1.61 -22.84 8.57
C ARG A 95 -1.11 -21.49 9.07
N LEU A 96 -0.27 -20.83 8.28
CA LEU A 96 0.22 -19.48 8.56
C LEU A 96 -0.79 -18.43 8.07
N PRO A 97 -1.39 -17.61 8.95
CA PRO A 97 -2.15 -16.45 8.55
C PRO A 97 -1.20 -15.35 8.06
N VAL A 98 -1.59 -14.70 6.97
CA VAL A 98 -0.95 -13.50 6.47
C VAL A 98 -2.00 -12.41 6.39
N HIS A 99 -1.74 -11.30 7.05
CA HIS A 99 -2.52 -10.07 6.94
C HIS A 99 -1.78 -9.11 6.02
N GLY A 100 -2.50 -8.35 5.23
CA GLY A 100 -1.94 -7.31 4.38
C GLY A 100 -3.06 -6.42 3.91
N GLY A 101 -2.84 -5.70 2.82
CA GLY A 101 -3.91 -4.93 2.19
C GLY A 101 -3.85 -5.00 0.67
N LEU A 102 -4.92 -4.55 0.05
CA LEU A 102 -4.96 -4.13 -1.34
C LEU A 102 -4.49 -2.68 -1.40
N PRO A 103 -3.69 -2.32 -2.40
CA PRO A 103 -3.22 -0.96 -2.55
C PRO A 103 -4.39 0.00 -2.74
N GLY A 104 -4.27 1.18 -2.13
CA GLY A 104 -5.20 2.28 -2.34
C GLY A 104 -4.84 3.06 -3.60
N LEU A 105 -5.83 3.72 -4.18
CA LEU A 105 -5.70 4.56 -5.37
C LEU A 105 -6.58 5.79 -5.23
N ASP A 106 -5.99 6.97 -5.35
CA ASP A 106 -6.69 8.24 -5.52
C ASP A 106 -6.31 8.81 -6.89
N ALA A 107 -7.31 8.99 -7.76
CA ALA A 107 -7.13 9.55 -9.09
C ALA A 107 -8.12 10.67 -9.32
N ARG A 108 -7.62 11.87 -9.63
CA ARG A 108 -8.43 13.05 -9.94
C ARG A 108 -8.08 13.58 -11.32
N ALA A 109 -9.08 13.67 -12.20
CA ALA A 109 -8.94 14.19 -13.55
C ALA A 109 -9.74 15.49 -13.73
N PRO A 110 -9.14 16.55 -14.32
CA PRO A 110 -9.88 17.74 -14.71
C PRO A 110 -10.77 17.46 -15.92
N LEU A 111 -11.99 17.99 -15.90
CA LEU A 111 -12.94 18.00 -17.01
C LEU A 111 -13.03 19.42 -17.56
N ALA A 112 -12.62 19.62 -18.81
CA ALA A 112 -12.74 20.91 -19.48
C ALA A 112 -14.20 21.14 -19.92
N HIS A 113 -14.72 22.35 -19.68
CA HIS A 113 -15.98 22.76 -20.25
C HIS A 113 -15.79 23.11 -21.73
N VAL A 114 -16.73 22.68 -22.59
CA VAL A 114 -16.67 22.96 -24.03
C VAL A 114 -17.19 24.36 -24.36
N LEU A 115 -17.99 24.96 -23.46
CA LEU A 115 -18.69 26.23 -23.67
C LEU A 115 -18.29 27.35 -22.68
N ASP A 116 -17.42 27.07 -21.71
CA ASP A 116 -17.00 28.04 -20.68
C ASP A 116 -15.53 27.81 -20.31
N ASP A 117 -14.86 28.81 -19.72
CA ASP A 117 -13.46 28.77 -19.28
C ASP A 117 -13.26 28.03 -17.93
N GLY A 118 -14.34 27.45 -17.37
CA GLY A 118 -14.32 26.70 -16.12
C GLY A 118 -13.77 25.27 -16.26
N PHE A 119 -13.45 24.65 -15.12
CA PHE A 119 -13.08 23.23 -15.04
C PHE A 119 -13.87 22.53 -13.94
N ASP A 120 -14.42 21.36 -14.25
CA ASP A 120 -14.96 20.43 -13.26
C ASP A 120 -13.93 19.33 -13.00
N HIS A 121 -14.23 18.44 -12.06
CA HIS A 121 -13.39 17.28 -11.80
C HIS A 121 -14.20 16.01 -11.60
N VAL A 122 -13.61 14.90 -12.03
CA VAL A 122 -14.00 13.56 -11.61
C VAL A 122 -12.87 12.99 -10.76
N ALA A 123 -13.23 12.39 -9.64
CA ALA A 123 -12.31 11.68 -8.78
C ALA A 123 -12.78 10.26 -8.52
N VAL A 124 -11.81 9.35 -8.47
CA VAL A 124 -11.96 7.96 -8.06
C VAL A 124 -11.12 7.81 -6.80
N ASP A 125 -11.76 7.45 -5.70
CA ASP A 125 -11.08 7.13 -4.45
C ASP A 125 -11.33 5.65 -4.12
N ALA A 126 -10.27 4.86 -4.08
CA ALA A 126 -10.29 3.47 -3.69
C ALA A 126 -9.34 3.32 -2.50
N PRO A 127 -9.84 3.35 -1.25
CA PRO A 127 -8.98 3.28 -0.07
C PRO A 127 -8.29 1.93 0.05
N VAL A 128 -7.18 1.90 0.79
CA VAL A 128 -6.51 0.65 1.18
C VAL A 128 -7.52 -0.27 1.84
N SER A 129 -7.58 -1.51 1.37
CA SER A 129 -8.55 -2.49 1.84
C SER A 129 -7.85 -3.69 2.46
N ASP A 130 -8.31 -4.16 3.60
CA ASP A 130 -7.66 -5.29 4.29
C ASP A 130 -7.73 -6.60 3.47
N VAL A 131 -6.63 -7.34 3.50
CA VAL A 131 -6.50 -8.69 2.95
C VAL A 131 -6.15 -9.65 4.07
N ARG A 132 -6.96 -10.71 4.24
CA ARG A 132 -6.57 -11.88 5.04
C ARG A 132 -6.34 -13.07 4.13
N ALA A 133 -5.14 -13.62 4.19
CA ALA A 133 -4.77 -14.85 3.53
C ALA A 133 -4.41 -15.94 4.55
N LEU A 134 -4.69 -17.19 4.22
CA LEU A 134 -4.16 -18.36 4.90
C LEU A 134 -3.28 -19.12 3.93
N ALA A 135 -2.04 -19.36 4.31
CA ALA A 135 -1.11 -20.21 3.57
C ALA A 135 -1.71 -21.61 3.33
N PRO A 136 -1.22 -22.35 2.32
CA PRO A 136 -1.56 -23.75 2.15
C PRO A 136 -1.36 -24.54 3.45
N GLY A 137 -2.22 -25.52 3.68
CA GLY A 137 -2.16 -26.40 4.85
C GLY A 137 -2.03 -27.86 4.46
N LEU A 138 -1.78 -28.72 5.45
CA LEU A 138 -1.85 -30.17 5.26
C LEU A 138 -2.86 -30.75 6.25
N ALA A 139 -3.70 -31.63 5.72
CA ALA A 139 -4.63 -32.44 6.48
C ALA A 139 -4.23 -33.92 6.37
N ALA A 140 -4.49 -34.70 7.41
CA ALA A 140 -4.32 -36.15 7.38
C ALA A 140 -5.64 -36.82 7.74
N ASP A 141 -5.96 -37.93 7.08
CA ASP A 141 -7.11 -38.75 7.44
C ASP A 141 -6.76 -39.82 8.49
N GLY A 142 -7.77 -40.29 9.22
CA GLY A 142 -7.61 -41.26 10.29
C GLY A 142 -7.15 -42.64 9.80
N PRO A 143 -6.50 -43.45 10.66
CA PRO A 143 -6.01 -44.78 10.33
C PRO A 143 -7.12 -45.84 10.28
N LEU A 144 -8.40 -45.45 10.34
CA LEU A 144 -9.55 -46.35 10.33
C LEU A 144 -10.38 -46.15 9.07
N THR A 145 -10.86 -47.24 8.49
CA THR A 145 -11.85 -47.19 7.40
C THR A 145 -13.22 -46.79 7.95
N ALA A 146 -14.14 -46.40 7.06
CA ALA A 146 -15.55 -46.42 7.43
C ALA A 146 -16.00 -47.84 7.85
N PRO A 147 -17.03 -47.98 8.70
CA PRO A 147 -17.70 -49.26 8.97
C PRO A 147 -18.09 -49.97 7.68
N LYS A 148 -17.79 -51.27 7.56
CA LYS A 148 -18.12 -52.08 6.37
C LYS A 148 -18.94 -53.32 6.74
N PRO A 149 -19.96 -53.70 5.93
CA PRO A 149 -20.63 -54.98 6.07
C PRO A 149 -19.66 -56.09 5.66
N GLY A 150 -19.24 -56.92 6.62
CA GLY A 150 -18.20 -57.95 6.41
C GLY A 150 -17.25 -58.13 7.58
N ASN A 151 -17.25 -57.21 8.55
CA ASN A 151 -16.43 -57.28 9.77
C ASN A 151 -17.25 -56.97 11.05
N ALA A 152 -18.48 -57.51 11.15
CA ALA A 152 -19.45 -57.16 12.20
C ALA A 152 -19.74 -55.64 12.31
N GLY A 153 -19.55 -54.88 11.21
CA GLY A 153 -19.68 -53.41 11.21
C GLY A 153 -18.48 -52.67 11.82
N LEU A 154 -17.40 -53.37 12.19
CA LEU A 154 -16.20 -52.75 12.76
C LEU A 154 -15.32 -52.10 11.67
N PRO A 155 -14.73 -50.93 11.94
CA PRO A 155 -13.69 -50.33 11.10
C PRO A 155 -12.47 -51.23 10.94
N GLY A 156 -11.88 -51.27 9.74
CA GLY A 156 -10.56 -51.85 9.52
C GLY A 156 -9.45 -50.82 9.64
N LEU A 157 -8.21 -51.26 9.76
CA LEU A 157 -7.03 -50.38 9.68
C LEU A 157 -6.74 -50.01 8.23
N LYS A 158 -6.36 -48.75 7.99
CA LYS A 158 -5.83 -48.26 6.72
C LYS A 158 -4.63 -47.34 6.96
N LEU A 159 -3.81 -47.16 5.93
CA LEU A 159 -2.77 -46.14 5.95
C LEU A 159 -3.42 -44.74 5.98
N PRO A 160 -2.89 -43.81 6.80
CA PRO A 160 -3.29 -42.41 6.75
C PRO A 160 -2.99 -41.82 5.37
N GLU A 161 -3.94 -41.07 4.84
CA GLU A 161 -3.78 -40.33 3.60
C GLU A 161 -3.55 -38.85 3.92
N LEU A 162 -2.70 -38.18 3.15
CA LEU A 162 -2.43 -36.74 3.27
C LEU A 162 -3.18 -35.98 2.19
N GLY A 163 -3.83 -34.89 2.60
CA GLY A 163 -4.48 -33.92 1.73
C GLY A 163 -3.81 -32.56 1.81
N VAL A 164 -3.70 -31.88 0.68
CA VAL A 164 -3.24 -30.49 0.62
C VAL A 164 -4.46 -29.57 0.69
N LEU A 165 -4.46 -28.66 1.65
CA LEU A 165 -5.45 -27.60 1.76
C LEU A 165 -4.98 -26.40 0.93
N GLY A 166 -5.81 -25.97 -0.02
CA GLY A 166 -5.54 -24.79 -0.82
C GLY A 166 -5.45 -23.50 0.02
N PRO A 167 -4.77 -22.47 -0.50
CA PRO A 167 -4.75 -21.16 0.13
C PRO A 167 -6.17 -20.58 0.19
N VAL A 168 -6.45 -19.77 1.22
CA VAL A 168 -7.71 -19.04 1.35
C VAL A 168 -7.40 -17.55 1.34
N LEU A 169 -8.14 -16.79 0.53
CA LEU A 169 -8.00 -15.34 0.42
C LEU A 169 -9.35 -14.68 0.72
N ARG A 170 -9.36 -13.66 1.57
CA ARG A 170 -10.57 -12.88 1.91
C ARG A 170 -10.24 -11.40 1.90
N THR A 171 -11.04 -10.64 1.17
CA THR A 171 -10.95 -9.18 1.01
C THR A 171 -12.36 -8.59 0.86
N ALA A 172 -12.51 -7.29 1.06
CA ALA A 172 -13.75 -6.56 0.80
C ALA A 172 -13.43 -5.12 0.34
N PRO A 173 -12.99 -4.94 -0.92
CA PRO A 173 -12.64 -3.62 -1.42
C PRO A 173 -13.87 -2.76 -1.68
N THR A 174 -13.70 -1.45 -1.48
CA THR A 174 -14.68 -0.40 -1.82
C THR A 174 -14.02 0.62 -2.73
N ALA A 175 -14.84 1.35 -3.49
CA ALA A 175 -14.38 2.46 -4.32
C ALA A 175 -15.53 3.46 -4.47
N ASP A 176 -15.18 4.74 -4.35
CA ASP A 176 -16.09 5.87 -4.50
C ASP A 176 -15.77 6.63 -5.77
N LEU A 177 -16.83 6.99 -6.49
CA LEU A 177 -16.77 7.85 -7.67
C LEU A 177 -17.45 9.16 -7.34
N THR A 178 -16.71 10.26 -7.46
CA THR A 178 -17.23 11.60 -7.20
C THR A 178 -17.03 12.48 -8.42
N ALA A 179 -18.02 13.32 -8.69
CA ALA A 179 -17.94 14.41 -9.64
C ALA A 179 -18.33 15.68 -8.91
N GLY A 180 -17.62 16.77 -9.15
CA GLY A 180 -17.87 18.01 -8.43
C GLY A 180 -17.43 19.25 -9.20
N PRO A 181 -18.02 20.41 -8.87
CA PRO A 181 -17.62 21.69 -9.42
C PRO A 181 -16.17 22.00 -9.01
N GLY A 182 -15.42 22.66 -9.89
CA GLY A 182 -14.00 22.97 -9.67
C GLY A 182 -13.67 23.75 -8.39
N LEU A 183 -12.52 23.41 -7.80
CA LEU A 183 -11.54 24.33 -7.20
C LEU A 183 -10.19 24.14 -7.91
#